data_AF-A0A1Y2JDY7-F1
#
_entry.id   AF-A0A1Y2JDY7-F1
#
_cell.length_a   1.000
_cell.length_b   1.000
_cell.length_c   1.000
_cell.angle_alpha   90.00
_cell.angle_beta   90.00
_cell.angle_gamma   90.00
#
_symmetry.space_group_name_H-M   'P 1'
#
loop_
_entity.id
_entity.type
_entity.pdbx_description
1 polymer ?
#
loop_
_entity_poly.entity_id
_entity_poly.type
_entity_poly.pdbx_seq_one_letter_code
_entity_poly.pdbx_strand_id
1 'polypeptide(L)' 'MLRWGARNFSLTCPHCRHPASSSSFKRARFMLGDEKLVCEECGETSVVTFWRFEGLSSRPDCTEARRRAPLSDSRH' A
#
# COMPACT_ATOMS: atom_id res chain seq x y z
N MET A 1 20.16 10.57 11.29
CA MET A 1 19.12 11.57 10.95
C MET A 1 18.69 11.34 9.51
N LEU A 2 17.54 10.71 9.30
CA LEU A 2 16.96 10.57 7.96
C LEU A 2 16.54 11.97 7.50
N ARG A 3 17.38 12.60 6.68
CA ARG A 3 17.08 13.90 6.07
C ARG A 3 15.89 13.69 5.14
N TRP A 4 14.73 14.16 5.60
CA TRP A 4 13.47 14.22 4.86
C TRP A 4 13.60 15.29 3.76
N GLY A 5 14.47 15.02 2.78
CA GLY A 5 14.63 15.88 1.61
C GLY A 5 13.30 15.91 0.86
N ALA A 6 12.85 17.11 0.51
CA ALA A 6 11.64 17.39 -0.27
C ALA A 6 11.77 16.91 -1.73
N ARG A 7 12.12 15.62 -1.93
CA ARG A 7 11.81 14.92 -3.17
C ARG A 7 10.30 14.77 -3.20
N ASN A 8 9.68 15.09 -4.32
CA ASN A 8 8.26 14.95 -4.56
C ASN A 8 7.72 13.66 -3.93
N PHE A 9 7.05 13.75 -2.78
CA PHE A 9 6.48 12.59 -2.10
C PHE A 9 5.42 12.02 -3.02
N SER A 10 5.73 10.97 -3.77
CA SER A 10 4.73 10.27 -4.57
C SER A 10 3.80 9.55 -3.61
N LEU A 11 2.61 10.13 -3.38
CA LEU A 11 1.55 9.42 -2.67
C LEU A 11 1.09 8.27 -3.55
N THR A 12 1.19 7.06 -3.04
CA THR A 12 0.88 5.85 -3.82
C THR A 12 -0.16 5.04 -3.07
N CYS A 13 -1.17 4.53 -3.77
CA CYS A 13 -2.16 3.68 -3.13
C CYS A 13 -1.48 2.42 -2.56
N PRO A 14 -1.71 2.07 -1.27
CA PRO A 14 -1.10 0.87 -0.70
C PRO A 14 -1.68 -0.44 -1.26
N HIS A 15 -2.83 -0.39 -1.93
CA HIS A 15 -3.52 -1.57 -2.47
C HIS A 15 -3.15 -1.85 -3.93
N CYS A 16 -3.36 -0.87 -4.82
CA CYS A 16 -3.13 -1.04 -6.26
C CYS A 16 -1.80 -0.45 -6.75
N ARG A 17 -1.03 0.22 -5.88
CA ARG A 17 0.24 0.90 -6.21
C ARG A 17 0.12 1.96 -7.29
N HIS A 18 -1.10 2.40 -7.58
CA HIS A 18 -1.31 3.51 -8.48
C HIS A 18 -0.92 4.82 -7.80
N PRO A 19 -0.14 5.71 -8.45
CA PRO A 19 0.10 7.05 -7.94
C PRO A 19 -1.22 7.80 -7.76
N ALA A 20 -1.31 8.58 -6.69
CA ALA A 20 -2.41 9.50 -6.47
C ALA A 20 -2.47 10.53 -7.59
N SER A 21 -3.69 10.89 -8.01
CA SER A 21 -3.88 12.01 -8.94
C SER A 21 -3.37 13.32 -8.33
N SER A 22 -3.18 14.34 -9.15
CA SER A 22 -2.77 15.67 -8.70
C SER A 22 -3.74 16.26 -7.65
N SER A 23 -5.04 15.98 -7.79
CA SER A 23 -6.09 16.40 -6.85
C SER A 23 -5.98 15.67 -5.51
N SER A 24 -5.89 14.34 -5.55
CA SER A 24 -5.73 13.49 -4.36
C SER A 24 -4.41 13.78 -3.64
N PHE A 25 -3.34 14.04 -4.40
CA PHE A 25 -2.05 14.45 -3.87
C PHE A 25 -2.13 15.80 -3.14
N LYS A 26 -2.71 16.83 -3.78
CA LYS A 26 -2.90 18.14 -3.16
C LYS A 26 -3.71 18.05 -1.87
N ARG A 27 -4.80 17.28 -1.89
CA ARG A 27 -5.67 17.10 -0.72
C ARG A 27 -4.91 16.41 0.43
N ALA A 28 -4.30 15.27 0.14
CA ALA A 28 -3.59 14.47 1.13
C ALA A 28 -2.32 15.13 1.66
N ARG A 29 -1.76 16.15 0.98
CA ARG A 29 -0.66 16.96 1.51
C ARG A 29 -1.04 17.74 2.77
N PHE A 30 -2.30 18.17 2.88
CA PHE A 30 -2.80 18.94 4.02
C PHE A 30 -3.53 18.08 5.06
N MET A 31 -3.77 16.81 4.75
CA MET A 31 -4.41 15.87 5.67
C MET A 31 -3.41 15.35 6.72
N LEU A 32 -3.94 15.09 7.90
CA LEU A 32 -3.28 14.37 8.98
C LEU A 32 -3.06 12.90 8.59
N GLY A 33 -2.12 12.26 9.28
CA GLY A 33 -1.69 10.91 8.92
C GLY A 33 -2.76 9.83 9.12
N ASP A 34 -3.66 10.02 10.08
CA ASP A 34 -4.75 9.10 10.42
C ASP A 34 -6.03 9.34 9.60
N GLU A 35 -6.11 10.46 8.88
CA GLU A 35 -7.22 10.71 7.97
C GLU A 35 -7.20 9.75 6.78
N LYS A 36 -8.37 9.47 6.23
CA LYS A 36 -8.59 8.48 5.18
C LYS A 36 -8.61 9.12 3.79
N LEU A 37 -7.84 8.56 2.85
CA LEU A 37 -7.85 8.92 1.44
C LEU A 37 -8.35 7.74 0.60
N VAL A 38 -9.22 8.04 -0.37
CA VAL A 38 -9.77 7.06 -1.31
C VAL A 38 -8.93 7.04 -2.58
N CYS A 39 -8.65 5.84 -3.09
CA CYS A 39 -8.03 5.68 -4.40
C CYS A 39 -9.04 5.85 -5.52
N GLU A 40 -8.75 6.74 -6.46
CA GLU A 40 -9.61 6.98 -7.63
C GLU A 40 -9.58 5.83 -8.64
N GLU A 41 -8.56 4.97 -8.58
CA GLU A 41 -8.41 3.82 -9.50
C GLU A 41 -9.06 2.54 -8.97
N CYS A 42 -8.76 2.14 -7.73
CA CYS A 42 -9.34 0.91 -7.16
C CYS A 42 -10.53 1.16 -6.23
N GLY A 43 -10.88 2.42 -5.93
CA GLY A 43 -11.94 2.78 -5.00
C GLY A 43 -11.63 2.52 -3.52
N GLU A 44 -10.48 1.91 -3.21
CA GLU A 44 -10.15 1.48 -1.87
C GLU A 44 -9.72 2.65 -0.98
N THR A 45 -10.06 2.58 0.31
CA THR A 45 -9.79 3.65 1.28
C THR A 45 -8.67 3.26 2.24
N SER A 46 -7.66 4.12 2.41
CA SER A 46 -6.57 3.88 3.36
C SER A 46 -6.09 5.18 4.01
N VAL A 47 -5.49 5.11 5.20
CA VAL A 47 -5.05 6.32 5.92
C VAL A 47 -3.80 6.94 5.29
N VAL A 48 -3.74 8.26 5.26
CA VAL A 48 -2.74 9.06 4.53
C VAL A 48 -1.29 8.68 4.89
N THR A 49 -1.05 8.23 6.12
CA THR A 49 0.28 7.71 6.53
C THR A 49 0.73 6.55 5.64
N PHE A 50 -0.14 5.60 5.32
CA PHE A 50 0.20 4.47 4.45
C PHE A 50 0.48 4.90 3.01
N TRP A 51 -0.20 5.94 2.52
CA TRP A 51 0.06 6.50 1.19
C TRP A 51 1.42 7.18 1.09
N ARG A 52 1.91 7.76 2.20
CA ARG A 52 3.23 8.41 2.30
C ARG A 52 4.37 7.42 2.52
N PHE A 53 4.05 6.20 2.95
CA PHE A 53 5.05 5.20 3.32
C PHE A 53 5.22 4.18 2.19
N GLU A 54 6.22 4.39 1.33
CA GLU A 54 6.53 3.48 0.22
C GLU A 54 6.84 2.04 0.70
N GLY A 55 7.31 1.88 1.94
CA GLY A 55 7.65 0.59 2.56
C GLY A 55 6.49 -0.21 3.17
N LEU A 56 5.29 0.36 3.29
CA LEU A 56 4.09 -0.34 3.82
C LEU A 56 3.17 -0.86 2.71
N SER A 57 3.62 -0.76 1.47
CA SER A 57 3.00 -1.41 0.34
C SER A 57 3.20 -2.91 0.46
N SER A 58 2.33 -3.54 1.25
CA SER A 58 2.26 -4.99 1.31
C SER A 58 2.07 -5.47 -0.12
N ARG A 59 3.07 -6.18 -0.66
CA ARG A 59 2.82 -7.17 -1.69
C ARG A 59 1.60 -7.95 -1.19
N PRO A 60 0.51 -8.09 -1.97
CA PRO A 60 -0.44 -9.16 -1.71
C PRO A 60 0.29 -10.45 -2.06
N ASP A 61 1.25 -10.86 -1.23
CA ASP A 61 1.73 -12.22 -1.25
C ASP A 61 0.64 -13.01 -0.56
N CYS A 62 -0.22 -13.55 -1.42
CA CYS A 62 -1.15 -14.61 -1.13
C CYS A 62 -0.53 -15.59 -0.13
N THR A 63 -0.76 -15.36 1.17
CA THR A 63 -0.65 -16.43 2.18
C THR A 63 -1.86 -17.38 2.07
N GLU A 64 -2.36 -17.55 0.84
CA GLU A 64 -3.23 -18.61 0.34
C GLU A 64 -2.36 -19.66 -0.39
N ALA A 65 -1.05 -19.73 -0.08
CA ALA A 65 -0.21 -20.89 -0.39
C ALA A 65 -0.06 -21.84 0.81
N ARG A 66 -0.84 -21.66 1.89
CA ARG A 66 -1.11 -22.76 2.83
C ARG A 66 -2.35 -23.52 2.38
N ARG A 67 -2.35 -23.97 1.11
CA ARG A 67 -3.26 -25.02 0.68
C ARG A 67 -3.00 -26.22 1.57
N ARG A 68 -3.98 -26.48 2.43
CA ARG A 68 -4.24 -27.81 2.95
C ARG A 68 -4.29 -28.79 1.77
N ALA A 69 -3.36 -29.71 1.69
CA ALA A 69 -3.67 -31.13 1.50
C ALA A 69 -2.41 -31.98 1.75
N PRO A 70 -2.56 -33.10 2.48
CA PRO A 70 -1.49 -34.04 2.79
C PRO A 70 -1.28 -34.98 1.60
N LEU A 71 -0.03 -35.25 1.24
CA LEU A 71 0.30 -36.40 0.40
C LEU A 71 1.44 -37.16 1.05
N SER A 72 1.02 -38.16 1.81
CA SER A 72 1.73 -39.40 2.04
C SER A 72 2.16 -40.00 0.70
N ASP A 73 3.46 -40.24 0.51
CA ASP A 73 4.05 -41.41 -0.17
C ASP A 73 5.55 -41.36 0.19
N SER A 74 6.05 -42.16 1.13
CA SER A 74 6.51 -43.54 0.94
C SER A 74 7.37 -43.76 -0.31
N ARG A 75 8.44 -44.55 -0.12
CA ARG A 75 9.48 -45.02 -1.07
C ARG A 75 10.73 -44.12 -1.06
N HIS A 76 11.95 -44.65 -0.89
CA HIS A 76 12.45 -46.02 -0.78
C HIS A 76 13.77 -45.97 -0.02
#